data_AF-A0A087TA00-F1
#
_entry.id   AF-A0A087TA00-F1
#
_cell.length_a   1.000
_cell.length_b   1.000
_cell.length_c   1.000
_cell.angle_alpha   90.00
_cell.angle_beta   90.00
_cell.angle_gamma   90.00
#
_symmetry.space_group_name_H-M   'P 1'
#
loop_
_entity.id
_entity.type
_entity.pdbx_description
1 polymer ?
#
loop_
_entity_poly.entity_id
_entity_poly.type
_entity_poly.pdbx_seq_one_letter_code
_entity_poly.pdbx_strand_id
1 'polypeptide(L)'
;MVMAVVSREFSPPPQTESSSSMAESWCYTQLRIVKFSYTWTISNFSFCREEMGEGIRSSTFSTGSNDKLKWCLRVNPKGLDEESKDYVSLYLLLVTCHKSEIRASFKFSILNAQKEETKAMESQRDYRFVQGKDWGFKKFIRRDYLLDEANGLLPDDKLTIICEVRALAETVNIYGHTRAVPYKVPVCDLSKEIGEMLEGKRFTDLIIRVSGREFHVHKAILAARSPVFAAMFEHDMEEKKQNKVDIIDMDPDVMEEMLRFIYTGKCVKLESMPNDLLAVADKYSLERLKAMCEEELYKNITVDSVANILVLADFHNADQLKSHAIDFIIMHAGKVIETPGWKIMAQARPHLVAEAYRALATQQVPFMNAPRKRTKV
;
A
#
# COMPACT_ATOMS: atom_id res chain seq x y z
N MET A 1 9.33 10.62 10.14
CA MET A 1 8.21 11.58 10.01
C MET A 1 7.04 10.80 9.43
N VAL A 2 6.01 10.62 10.24
CA VAL A 2 4.94 9.63 10.08
C VAL A 2 4.01 10.08 8.95
N MET A 3 3.90 9.30 7.87
CA MET A 3 2.86 9.52 6.86
C MET A 3 1.55 8.95 7.40
N ALA A 4 0.63 9.84 7.78
CA ALA A 4 -0.75 9.46 8.09
C ALA A 4 -1.42 8.98 6.79
N VAL A 5 -1.53 7.66 6.63
CA VAL A 5 -2.44 7.07 5.64
C VAL A 5 -3.81 7.05 6.30
N VAL A 6 -4.61 8.08 6.01
CA VAL A 6 -6.01 8.12 6.41
C VAL A 6 -6.72 6.95 5.71
N SER A 7 -7.04 5.90 6.46
CA SER A 7 -8.04 4.90 6.10
C SER A 7 -9.39 5.60 6.00
N ARG A 8 -9.73 6.09 4.80
CA ARG A 8 -11.10 6.50 4.51
C ARG A 8 -11.86 5.27 4.10
N GLU A 9 -12.78 4.86 4.97
CA GLU A 9 -13.99 4.14 4.60
C GLU A 9 -14.54 4.67 3.28
N PHE A 10 -15.13 3.80 2.47
CA PHE A 10 -15.97 4.23 1.36
C PHE A 10 -17.08 5.11 1.94
N SER A 11 -16.89 6.43 1.92
CA SER A 11 -17.98 7.35 2.16
C SER A 11 -18.96 7.16 1.00
N PRO A 12 -20.24 6.84 1.27
CA PRO A 12 -21.28 7.04 0.27
C PRO A 12 -21.22 8.50 -0.20
N PRO A 13 -21.66 8.81 -1.43
CA PRO A 13 -21.65 10.18 -1.92
C PRO A 13 -22.32 11.09 -0.89
N PRO A 14 -21.86 12.35 -0.73
CA PRO A 14 -22.63 13.33 0.03
C PRO A 14 -24.04 13.29 -0.55
N GLN A 15 -25.04 13.04 0.30
CA GLN A 15 -26.42 13.25 -0.08
C GLN A 15 -26.52 14.73 -0.42
N THR A 16 -26.37 15.05 -1.70
CA THR A 16 -26.57 16.39 -2.21
C THR A 16 -28.02 16.72 -1.93
N GLU A 17 -28.21 17.55 -0.90
CA GLU A 17 -29.40 18.38 -0.76
C GLU A 17 -29.71 19.00 -2.12
N SER A 18 -30.95 18.75 -2.58
CA SER A 18 -31.66 19.44 -3.65
C SER A 18 -30.78 20.06 -4.75
N SER A 19 -30.47 19.28 -5.79
CA SER A 19 -30.52 19.85 -7.14
C SER A 19 -31.01 18.80 -8.12
N SER A 20 -32.08 19.16 -8.84
CA SER A 20 -32.66 18.40 -9.93
C SER A 20 -31.62 18.07 -10.99
N SER A 21 -31.39 16.79 -11.30
CA SER A 21 -30.79 16.40 -12.59
C SER A 21 -31.75 15.48 -13.34
N MET A 22 -32.09 15.90 -14.56
CA MET A 22 -33.17 15.37 -15.42
C MET A 22 -32.70 14.31 -16.44
N ALA A 23 -31.64 13.53 -16.15
CA ALA A 23 -31.05 12.62 -17.15
C ALA A 23 -31.35 11.14 -16.86
N GLU A 24 -31.84 10.40 -17.87
CA GLU A 24 -32.15 8.95 -17.81
C GLU A 24 -30.90 8.06 -17.62
N SER A 25 -29.75 8.55 -18.10
CA SER A 25 -28.43 7.96 -17.88
C SER A 25 -27.58 8.98 -17.14
N TRP A 26 -26.88 8.53 -16.11
CA TRP A 26 -25.90 9.35 -15.41
C TRP A 26 -24.56 8.62 -15.35
N CYS A 27 -23.49 9.43 -15.31
CA CYS A 27 -22.14 8.95 -15.10
C CYS A 27 -21.51 9.81 -14.00
N TYR A 28 -21.06 9.14 -12.95
CA TYR A 28 -20.19 9.73 -11.93
C TYR A 28 -18.76 9.30 -12.23
N THR A 29 -17.92 10.27 -12.54
CA THR A 29 -16.49 10.06 -12.74
C THR A 29 -15.73 10.49 -11.50
N GLN A 30 -15.08 9.54 -10.83
CA GLN A 30 -14.14 9.83 -9.75
C GLN A 30 -12.71 9.84 -10.29
N LEU A 31 -12.03 10.97 -10.11
CA LEU A 31 -10.61 11.13 -10.42
C LEU A 31 -9.79 10.86 -9.15
N ARG A 32 -9.10 9.72 -9.09
CA ARG A 32 -8.21 9.40 -7.97
C ARG A 32 -6.86 10.08 -8.17
N ILE A 33 -6.54 11.01 -7.27
CA ILE A 33 -5.30 11.78 -7.31
C ILE A 33 -4.38 11.32 -6.18
N VAL A 34 -3.15 10.99 -6.52
CA VAL A 34 -2.10 10.59 -5.58
C VAL A 34 -1.11 11.73 -5.43
N LYS A 35 -0.70 11.99 -4.18
CA LYS A 35 0.32 12.99 -3.84
C LYS A 35 1.50 12.29 -3.19
N PHE A 36 2.70 12.64 -3.62
CA PHE A 36 3.94 12.11 -3.07
C PHE A 36 5.05 13.14 -3.20
N SER A 37 6.08 13.01 -2.37
CA SER A 37 7.25 13.88 -2.40
C SER A 37 8.54 13.09 -2.44
N TYR A 38 9.58 13.68 -3.02
CA TYR A 38 10.91 13.12 -3.15
C TYR A 38 11.96 14.20 -2.86
N THR A 39 12.91 13.86 -1.99
CA THR A 39 14.03 14.73 -1.65
C THR A 39 15.31 14.19 -2.26
N TRP A 40 16.02 15.03 -3.01
CA TRP A 40 17.31 14.70 -3.60
C TRP A 40 18.37 15.68 -3.13
N THR A 41 19.41 15.16 -2.47
CA THR A 41 20.59 15.93 -2.08
C THR A 41 21.75 15.61 -3.00
N ILE A 42 22.33 16.64 -3.61
CA ILE A 42 23.54 16.58 -4.42
C ILE A 42 24.66 17.21 -3.60
N SER A 43 25.61 16.39 -3.16
CA SER A 43 26.78 16.85 -2.42
C SER A 43 27.85 17.39 -3.34
N ASN A 44 28.63 18.35 -2.86
CA ASN A 44 29.70 19.02 -3.59
C ASN A 44 29.18 19.66 -4.90
N PHE A 45 28.03 20.34 -4.84
CA PHE A 45 27.32 20.83 -6.02
C PHE A 45 28.15 21.84 -6.83
N SER A 46 28.93 22.68 -6.15
CA SER A 46 29.84 23.62 -6.81
C SER A 46 30.90 22.95 -7.70
N PHE A 47 31.19 21.66 -7.47
CA PHE A 47 32.16 20.86 -8.23
C PHE A 47 31.55 20.03 -9.38
N CYS A 48 30.25 20.19 -9.66
CA CYS A 48 29.63 19.53 -10.81
C CYS A 48 30.39 19.82 -12.12
N ARG A 49 30.86 18.76 -12.79
CA ARG A 49 31.68 18.85 -14.00
C ARG A 49 30.86 18.96 -15.27
N GLU A 50 29.56 18.69 -15.19
CA GLU A 50 28.61 18.71 -16.29
C GLU A 50 28.70 20.03 -17.06
N GLU A 51 28.82 19.93 -18.38
CA GLU A 51 28.78 21.08 -19.26
C GLU A 51 27.34 21.52 -19.56
N MET A 52 27.19 22.68 -20.19
CA MET A 52 25.86 23.17 -20.60
C MET A 52 25.13 22.10 -21.43
N GLY A 53 23.87 21.84 -21.09
CA GLY A 53 23.07 20.78 -21.71
C GLY A 53 23.26 19.39 -21.11
N GLU A 54 24.34 19.14 -20.39
CA GLU A 54 24.54 17.91 -19.63
C GLU A 54 23.79 17.98 -18.30
N GLY A 55 23.22 16.84 -17.89
CA GLY A 55 22.38 16.78 -16.70
C GLY A 55 22.59 15.51 -15.91
N ILE A 56 22.58 15.66 -14.60
CA ILE A 56 22.61 14.59 -13.61
C ILE A 56 21.19 14.14 -13.30
N ARG A 57 21.03 12.85 -12.99
CA ARG A 57 19.74 12.25 -12.64
C ARG A 57 19.77 11.71 -11.22
N SER A 58 18.66 11.87 -10.51
CA SER A 58 18.45 11.19 -9.23
C SER A 58 18.23 9.69 -9.42
N SER A 59 18.25 8.95 -8.31
CA SER A 59 17.65 7.62 -8.27
C SER A 59 16.17 7.68 -8.65
N THR A 60 15.63 6.55 -9.12
CA THR A 60 14.20 6.46 -9.42
C THR A 60 13.38 6.39 -8.13
N PHE A 61 12.21 7.01 -8.13
CA PHE A 61 11.24 6.99 -7.04
C PHE A 61 9.81 6.76 -7.56
N SER A 62 8.92 6.30 -6.67
CA SER A 62 7.54 5.93 -6.99
C SER A 62 6.62 6.16 -5.78
N THR A 63 5.29 6.01 -5.96
CA THR A 63 4.32 6.23 -4.87
C THR A 63 4.24 5.09 -3.86
N GLY A 64 4.89 3.95 -4.15
CA GLY A 64 4.97 2.77 -3.29
C GLY A 64 5.88 1.69 -3.89
N SER A 65 6.21 0.69 -3.08
CA SER A 65 7.14 -0.42 -3.41
C SER A 65 6.70 -1.28 -4.60
N ASN A 66 5.40 -1.31 -4.90
CA ASN A 66 4.81 -2.10 -5.99
C ASN A 66 4.28 -1.22 -7.16
N ASP A 67 4.67 0.06 -7.18
CA ASP A 67 4.20 1.01 -8.17
C ASP A 67 4.96 0.86 -9.50
N LYS A 68 4.18 0.66 -10.56
CA LYS A 68 4.64 0.49 -11.94
C LYS A 68 5.14 1.81 -12.55
N LEU A 69 5.00 2.92 -11.84
CA LEU A 69 5.39 4.25 -12.28
C LEU A 69 6.70 4.68 -11.62
N LYS A 70 7.76 4.77 -12.42
CA LYS A 70 9.08 5.20 -11.94
C LYS A 70 9.39 6.59 -12.45
N TRP A 71 9.68 7.49 -11.53
CA TRP A 71 10.04 8.88 -11.78
C TRP A 71 11.49 9.13 -11.40
N CYS A 72 12.16 10.11 -11.99
CA CYS A 72 13.41 10.64 -11.44
C CYS A 72 13.49 12.14 -11.69
N LEU A 73 14.37 12.83 -10.96
CA LEU A 73 14.71 14.22 -11.22
C LEU A 73 15.88 14.29 -12.19
N ARG A 74 15.90 15.33 -13.03
CA ARG A 74 17.05 15.72 -13.83
C ARG A 74 17.41 17.16 -13.53
N VAL A 75 18.67 17.39 -13.15
CA VAL A 75 19.25 18.72 -12.94
C VAL A 75 20.32 18.96 -14.00
N ASN A 76 20.28 20.13 -14.63
CA ASN A 76 21.36 20.64 -15.49
C ASN A 76 22.03 21.80 -14.75
N PRO A 77 23.19 21.58 -14.08
CA PRO A 77 23.82 22.59 -13.22
C PRO A 77 24.22 23.87 -13.96
N LYS A 78 24.59 23.75 -15.25
CA LYS A 78 25.03 24.86 -16.12
C LYS A 78 24.01 25.25 -17.19
N GLY A 79 22.72 25.00 -16.93
CA GLY A 79 21.64 25.27 -17.88
C GLY A 79 21.48 24.19 -18.94
N LEU A 80 20.36 24.23 -19.65
CA LEU A 80 20.02 23.28 -20.73
C LEU A 80 20.55 23.75 -22.08
N ASP A 81 20.51 25.06 -22.32
CA ASP A 81 21.00 25.70 -23.55
C ASP A 81 21.40 27.15 -23.24
N GLU A 82 21.82 27.88 -24.28
CA GLU A 82 22.35 29.25 -24.17
C GLU A 82 21.39 30.23 -23.47
N GLU A 83 20.07 30.02 -23.59
CA GLU A 83 19.08 30.89 -22.97
C GLU A 83 19.02 30.71 -21.43
N SER A 84 19.46 29.56 -20.93
CA SER A 84 19.47 29.23 -19.50
C SER A 84 20.85 28.94 -18.92
N LYS A 85 21.94 29.33 -19.60
CA LYS A 85 23.33 29.13 -19.16
C LYS A 85 23.64 29.64 -17.74
N ASP A 86 22.97 30.71 -17.34
CA ASP A 86 23.14 31.36 -16.03
C ASP A 86 22.19 30.78 -14.95
N TYR A 87 21.46 29.72 -15.29
CA TYR A 87 20.46 29.09 -14.43
C TYR A 87 20.77 27.61 -14.24
N VAL A 88 20.31 27.07 -13.11
CA VAL A 88 20.10 25.64 -12.95
C VAL A 88 18.75 25.30 -13.56
N SER A 89 18.71 24.29 -14.45
CA SER A 89 17.45 23.76 -14.98
C SER A 89 17.05 22.49 -14.24
N LEU A 90 15.76 22.33 -13.93
CA LEU A 90 15.26 21.22 -13.12
C LEU A 90 14.00 20.62 -13.74
N TYR A 91 13.98 19.29 -13.89
CA TYR A 91 12.90 18.56 -14.55
C TYR A 91 12.50 17.31 -13.77
N LEU A 92 11.21 16.98 -13.82
CA LEU A 92 10.65 15.70 -13.44
C LEU A 92 10.57 14.83 -14.71
N LEU A 93 11.14 13.64 -14.67
CA LEU A 93 11.16 12.69 -15.78
C LEU A 93 10.36 11.43 -15.41
N LEU A 94 9.46 11.01 -16.30
CA LEU A 94 8.79 9.71 -16.19
C LEU A 94 9.66 8.64 -16.86
N VAL A 95 10.29 7.77 -16.07
CA VAL A 95 11.24 6.75 -16.52
C VAL A 95 10.54 5.49 -17.00
N THR A 96 9.54 5.02 -16.25
CA THR A 96 8.78 3.80 -16.59
C THR A 96 7.30 4.08 -16.40
N CYS A 97 6.50 3.70 -17.40
CA CYS A 97 5.06 3.84 -17.37
C CYS A 97 4.43 2.66 -18.09
N HIS A 98 3.60 1.87 -17.38
CA HIS A 98 2.84 0.78 -17.99
C HIS A 98 1.49 1.25 -18.56
N LYS A 99 1.13 2.52 -18.37
CA LYS A 99 -0.03 3.17 -19.01
C LYS A 99 0.42 3.89 -20.27
N SER A 100 -0.51 4.20 -21.17
CA SER A 100 -0.24 5.00 -22.37
C SER A 100 0.23 6.42 -22.03
N GLU A 101 -0.37 7.04 -21.03
CA GLU A 101 -0.01 8.37 -20.52
C GLU A 101 -0.45 8.57 -19.07
N ILE A 102 0.14 9.56 -18.41
CA ILE A 102 -0.25 10.04 -17.07
C ILE A 102 -0.34 11.55 -17.08
N ARG A 103 -1.34 12.10 -16.38
CA ARG A 103 -1.40 13.54 -16.08
C ARG A 103 -0.88 13.81 -14.68
N ALA A 104 0.08 14.72 -14.56
CA ALA A 104 0.62 15.11 -13.28
C ALA A 104 1.01 16.59 -13.24
N SER A 105 0.80 17.21 -12.08
CA SER A 105 1.41 18.49 -11.69
C SER A 105 2.53 18.24 -10.68
N PHE A 106 3.46 19.18 -10.59
CA PHE A 106 4.62 19.08 -9.72
C PHE A 106 5.05 20.45 -9.18
N LYS A 107 5.67 20.44 -8.00
CA LYS A 107 6.33 21.59 -7.38
C LYS A 107 7.77 21.21 -7.04
N PHE A 108 8.70 22.11 -7.29
CA PHE A 108 10.08 22.01 -6.83
C PHE A 108 10.38 23.11 -5.84
N SER A 109 11.13 22.80 -4.79
CA SER A 109 11.65 23.75 -3.81
C SER A 109 13.08 23.36 -3.40
N ILE A 110 13.80 24.30 -2.79
CA ILE A 110 15.14 24.08 -2.23
C ILE A 110 15.03 24.13 -0.71
N LEU A 111 15.70 23.21 -0.02
CA LEU A 111 15.83 23.22 1.44
C LEU A 111 17.03 24.09 1.84
N ASN A 112 16.78 25.17 2.58
CA ASN A 112 17.85 26.07 3.05
C ASN A 112 18.61 25.50 4.27
N ALA A 113 19.63 26.22 4.75
CA ALA A 113 20.42 25.87 5.93
C ALA A 113 19.57 25.72 7.22
N GLN A 114 18.44 26.44 7.32
CA GLN A 114 17.49 26.37 8.43
C GLN A 114 16.52 25.17 8.32
N LYS A 115 16.65 24.35 7.28
CA LYS A 115 15.74 23.23 6.94
C LYS A 115 14.32 23.68 6.60
N GLU A 116 14.19 24.84 5.98
CA GLU A 116 12.93 25.38 5.47
C GLU A 116 12.88 25.31 3.94
N GLU A 117 11.69 25.05 3.39
CA GLU A 117 11.47 25.09 1.94
C GLU A 117 11.44 26.53 1.42
N THR A 118 12.25 26.81 0.41
CA THR A 118 12.31 28.12 -0.25
C THR A 118 12.44 27.97 -1.77
N LYS A 119 12.35 29.08 -2.49
CA LYS A 119 12.48 29.18 -3.96
C LYS A 119 11.57 28.17 -4.70
N ALA A 120 10.33 28.05 -4.23
CA ALA A 120 9.38 27.12 -4.80
C ALA A 120 8.93 27.57 -6.21
N MET A 121 8.86 26.63 -7.14
CA MET A 121 8.21 26.78 -8.44
C MET A 121 7.29 25.60 -8.71
N GLU A 122 6.06 25.87 -9.15
CA GLU A 122 5.04 24.87 -9.40
C GLU A 122 4.52 24.90 -10.83
N SER A 123 4.13 23.73 -11.33
CA SER A 123 3.54 23.58 -12.64
C SER A 123 2.20 24.31 -12.71
N GLN A 124 2.01 25.16 -13.70
CA GLN A 124 0.76 25.91 -13.89
C GLN A 124 -0.47 25.04 -14.20
N ARG A 125 -0.25 23.81 -14.66
CA ARG A 125 -1.28 22.84 -15.04
C ARG A 125 -0.76 21.42 -14.91
N ASP A 126 -1.66 20.46 -15.01
CA ASP A 126 -1.29 19.05 -15.16
C ASP A 126 -0.69 18.83 -16.56
N TYR A 127 0.54 18.33 -16.58
CA TYR A 127 1.24 17.96 -17.80
C TYR A 127 1.01 16.50 -18.14
N ARG A 128 0.95 16.21 -19.44
CA ARG A 128 0.92 14.84 -19.94
C ARG A 128 2.33 14.28 -20.00
N PHE A 129 2.58 13.23 -19.21
CA PHE A 129 3.78 12.43 -19.22
C PHE A 129 3.54 11.13 -19.99
N VAL A 130 4.52 10.77 -20.81
CA VAL A 130 4.67 9.44 -21.41
C VAL A 130 6.06 8.92 -21.03
N GLN A 131 6.30 7.63 -21.21
CA GLN A 131 7.61 7.05 -20.87
C GLN A 131 8.75 7.80 -21.60
N GLY A 132 9.76 8.22 -20.83
CA GLY A 132 10.91 8.99 -21.30
C GLY A 132 10.66 10.49 -21.45
N LYS A 133 9.45 11.00 -21.16
CA LYS A 133 9.12 12.43 -21.24
C LYS A 133 9.36 13.13 -19.90
N ASP A 134 9.91 14.34 -19.99
CA ASP A 134 10.10 15.23 -18.86
C ASP A 134 9.33 16.55 -19.00
N TRP A 135 9.09 17.17 -17.85
CA TRP A 135 8.55 18.51 -17.69
C TRP A 135 9.20 19.20 -16.49
N GLY A 136 9.42 20.51 -16.58
CA GLY A 136 10.18 21.23 -15.57
C GLY A 136 10.40 22.69 -15.89
N PHE A 137 11.36 23.30 -15.21
CA PHE A 137 11.73 24.70 -15.38
C PHE A 137 13.13 24.81 -15.93
N LYS A 138 13.21 25.40 -17.13
CA LYS A 138 14.48 25.73 -17.79
C LYS A 138 15.28 26.76 -17.00
N LYS A 139 14.60 27.69 -16.33
CA LYS A 139 15.18 28.76 -15.50
C LYS A 139 14.66 28.62 -14.06
N PHE A 140 15.07 27.57 -13.34
CA PHE A 140 14.58 27.30 -11.99
C PHE A 140 15.18 28.28 -10.97
N ILE A 141 16.50 28.39 -10.93
CA ILE A 141 17.21 29.34 -10.06
C ILE A 141 18.48 29.86 -10.75
N ARG A 142 18.81 31.13 -10.54
CA ARG A 142 20.06 31.69 -11.05
C ARG A 142 21.25 31.08 -10.30
N ARG A 143 22.32 30.77 -11.04
CA ARG A 143 23.49 30.08 -10.52
C ARG A 143 24.29 30.94 -9.55
N ASP A 144 24.49 32.22 -9.87
CA ASP A 144 25.17 33.18 -9.00
C ASP A 144 24.46 33.30 -7.64
N TYR A 145 23.14 33.42 -7.67
CA TYR A 145 22.32 33.48 -6.46
C TYR A 145 22.37 32.18 -5.65
N LEU A 146 22.36 31.01 -6.32
CA LEU A 146 22.43 29.72 -5.65
C LEU A 146 23.79 29.48 -4.98
N LEU A 147 24.88 29.89 -5.64
CA LEU A 147 26.27 29.69 -5.19
C LEU A 147 26.73 30.71 -4.15
N ASP A 148 26.03 31.83 -4.00
CA ASP A 148 26.31 32.84 -2.98
C ASP A 148 25.94 32.32 -1.58
N GLU A 149 26.96 32.11 -0.76
CA GLU A 149 26.86 31.60 0.62
C GLU A 149 25.91 32.44 1.49
N ALA A 150 25.79 33.75 1.22
CA ALA A 150 24.91 34.63 1.97
C ALA A 150 23.43 34.24 1.83
N ASN A 151 23.05 33.52 0.77
CA ASN A 151 21.69 33.05 0.54
C ASN A 151 21.36 31.73 1.25
N GLY A 152 22.36 31.02 1.78
CA GLY A 152 22.15 29.83 2.61
C GLY A 152 21.45 28.65 1.91
N LEU A 153 21.57 28.54 0.59
CA LEU A 153 20.90 27.50 -0.23
C LEU A 153 21.76 26.25 -0.48
N LEU A 154 23.05 26.29 -0.13
CA LEU A 154 24.04 25.23 -0.29
C LEU A 154 24.79 24.94 1.03
N PRO A 155 24.10 24.56 2.13
CA PRO A 155 24.79 24.19 3.37
C PRO A 155 25.73 23.02 3.12
N ASP A 156 27.01 23.15 3.51
CA ASP A 156 28.08 22.19 3.24
C ASP A 156 28.27 21.84 1.74
N ASP A 157 28.01 22.79 0.84
CA ASP A 157 28.00 22.59 -0.62
C ASP A 157 27.02 21.49 -1.06
N LYS A 158 25.89 21.34 -0.35
CA LYS A 158 24.84 20.37 -0.65
C LYS A 158 23.59 21.06 -1.17
N LEU A 159 23.25 20.81 -2.44
CA LEU A 159 21.97 21.22 -3.00
C LEU A 159 20.91 20.19 -2.62
N THR A 160 19.93 20.57 -1.81
CA THR A 160 18.81 19.69 -1.46
C THR A 160 17.53 20.18 -2.13
N ILE A 161 17.04 19.40 -3.09
CA ILE A 161 15.83 19.66 -3.86
C ILE A 161 14.69 18.83 -3.28
N ILE A 162 13.54 19.45 -3.06
CA ILE A 162 12.29 18.79 -2.72
C ILE A 162 11.39 18.86 -3.96
N CYS A 163 10.89 17.72 -4.38
CA CYS A 163 9.90 17.58 -5.44
C CYS A 163 8.61 17.06 -4.84
N GLU A 164 7.52 17.77 -5.03
CA GLU A 164 6.17 17.28 -4.76
C GLU A 164 5.47 16.99 -6.08
N VAL A 165 4.81 15.84 -6.18
CA VAL A 165 4.11 15.41 -7.38
C VAL A 165 2.66 15.09 -7.04
N ARG A 166 1.74 15.58 -7.88
CA ARG A 166 0.32 15.28 -7.84
C ARG A 166 -0.07 14.60 -9.16
N ALA A 167 -0.24 13.28 -9.12
CA ALA A 167 -0.52 12.48 -10.30
C ALA A 167 -1.95 11.93 -10.30
N LEU A 168 -2.59 11.93 -11.46
CA LEU A 168 -3.86 11.25 -11.69
C LEU A 168 -3.62 9.75 -11.85
N ALA A 169 -3.94 8.98 -10.80
CA ALA A 169 -3.68 7.54 -10.78
C ALA A 169 -4.76 6.77 -11.52
N GLU A 170 -6.05 7.00 -11.24
CA GLU A 170 -7.16 6.22 -11.79
C GLU A 170 -8.38 7.11 -12.07
N THR A 171 -9.14 6.75 -13.10
CA THR A 171 -10.44 7.35 -13.42
C THR A 171 -11.47 6.24 -13.33
N VAL A 172 -12.38 6.30 -12.35
CA VAL A 172 -13.45 5.33 -12.19
C VAL A 172 -14.74 5.97 -12.66
N ASN A 173 -15.35 5.38 -13.69
CA ASN A 173 -16.65 5.78 -14.17
C ASN A 173 -17.69 4.82 -13.59
N ILE A 174 -18.57 5.35 -12.73
CA ILE A 174 -19.77 4.64 -12.29
C ILE A 174 -20.90 5.15 -13.17
N TYR A 175 -21.46 4.28 -14.00
CA TYR A 175 -22.60 4.59 -14.84
C TYR A 175 -23.84 3.88 -14.32
N GLY A 176 -24.96 4.58 -14.34
CA GLY A 176 -26.25 4.04 -13.91
C GLY A 176 -27.35 4.39 -14.90
N HIS A 177 -28.32 3.50 -15.00
CA HIS A 177 -29.60 3.79 -15.63
C HIS A 177 -30.62 3.93 -14.51
N THR A 178 -31.13 5.15 -14.31
CA THR A 178 -32.20 5.36 -13.33
C THR A 178 -33.51 5.17 -14.08
N ARG A 179 -34.04 3.94 -14.12
CA ARG A 179 -35.50 3.83 -14.23
C ARG A 179 -36.04 4.52 -12.99
N ALA A 180 -36.77 5.62 -13.16
CA ALA A 180 -37.45 6.31 -12.08
C ALA A 180 -38.53 5.37 -11.52
N VAL A 181 -38.12 4.49 -10.61
CA VAL A 181 -39.01 3.63 -9.85
C VAL A 181 -39.43 4.47 -8.64
N PRO A 182 -40.72 4.78 -8.43
CA PRO A 182 -41.20 5.62 -7.33
C PRO A 182 -41.04 4.99 -5.94
N TYR A 183 -40.32 3.87 -5.83
CA TYR A 183 -40.16 3.08 -4.63
C TYR A 183 -38.73 3.21 -4.11
N LYS A 184 -38.58 3.67 -2.86
CA LYS A 184 -37.32 3.61 -2.13
C LYS A 184 -37.05 2.16 -1.76
N VAL A 185 -36.10 1.50 -2.43
CA VAL A 185 -35.65 0.17 -2.03
C VAL A 185 -34.82 0.31 -0.75
N PRO A 186 -35.19 -0.34 0.37
CA PRO A 186 -34.40 -0.33 1.59
C PRO A 186 -33.00 -0.93 1.36
N VAL A 187 -32.03 -0.53 2.18
CA VAL A 187 -30.69 -1.14 2.17
C VAL A 187 -30.81 -2.62 2.56
N CYS A 188 -29.98 -3.49 1.97
CA CYS A 188 -29.97 -4.90 2.31
C CYS A 188 -29.48 -5.11 3.75
N ASP A 189 -30.36 -5.58 4.63
CA ASP A 189 -30.08 -5.83 6.05
C ASP A 189 -29.73 -7.30 6.35
N LEU A 190 -29.52 -8.15 5.32
CA LEU A 190 -29.25 -9.58 5.48
C LEU A 190 -28.14 -9.90 6.50
N SER A 191 -27.01 -9.18 6.44
CA SER A 191 -25.89 -9.39 7.37
C SER A 191 -26.26 -9.10 8.83
N LYS A 192 -27.17 -8.15 9.04
CA LYS A 192 -27.65 -7.75 10.36
C LYS A 192 -28.64 -8.79 10.88
N GLU A 193 -29.62 -9.18 10.07
CA GLU A 193 -30.63 -10.17 10.40
C GLU A 193 -30.01 -11.55 10.73
N ILE A 194 -29.01 -11.99 9.95
CA ILE A 194 -28.26 -13.21 10.25
C ILE A 194 -27.44 -13.04 11.55
N GLY A 195 -26.79 -11.90 11.75
CA GLY A 195 -26.07 -11.60 13.00
C GLY A 195 -26.95 -11.68 14.25
N GLU A 196 -28.18 -11.17 14.17
CA GLU A 196 -29.17 -11.24 15.24
C GLU A 196 -29.56 -12.68 15.60
N MET A 197 -29.45 -13.65 14.67
CA MET A 197 -29.67 -15.07 14.97
C MET A 197 -28.60 -15.62 15.93
N LEU A 198 -27.34 -15.19 15.78
CA LEU A 198 -26.25 -15.58 16.67
C LEU A 198 -26.43 -14.98 18.07
N GLU A 199 -26.69 -13.67 18.15
CA GLU A 199 -26.86 -12.95 19.42
C GLU A 199 -28.10 -13.44 20.18
N GLY A 200 -29.21 -13.66 19.47
CA GLY A 200 -30.46 -14.13 20.03
C GLY A 200 -30.53 -15.64 20.27
N LYS A 201 -29.53 -16.43 19.83
CA LYS A 201 -29.47 -17.90 19.94
C LYS A 201 -30.74 -18.60 19.41
N ARG A 202 -31.34 -18.05 18.36
CA ARG A 202 -32.64 -18.53 17.83
C ARG A 202 -32.42 -19.65 16.81
N PHE A 203 -33.09 -20.79 16.97
CA PHE A 203 -33.06 -21.93 16.03
C PHE A 203 -31.70 -22.62 15.89
N THR A 204 -30.84 -22.51 16.90
CA THR A 204 -29.51 -23.12 16.90
C THR A 204 -29.58 -24.64 16.98
N ASP A 205 -28.72 -25.34 16.24
CA ASP A 205 -28.67 -26.80 16.12
C ASP A 205 -27.29 -27.40 16.46
N LEU A 206 -26.38 -26.56 16.98
CA LEU A 206 -25.04 -26.95 17.44
C LEU A 206 -24.60 -26.09 18.63
N ILE A 207 -23.88 -26.71 19.56
CA ILE A 207 -23.19 -26.02 20.65
C ILE A 207 -21.68 -26.20 20.49
N ILE A 208 -20.95 -25.10 20.40
CA ILE A 208 -19.49 -25.08 20.46
C ILE A 208 -19.08 -24.66 21.87
N ARG A 209 -18.22 -25.45 22.53
CA ARG A 209 -17.71 -25.12 23.86
C ARG A 209 -16.24 -24.73 23.76
N VAL A 210 -15.91 -23.56 24.29
CA VAL A 210 -14.54 -23.04 24.31
C VAL A 210 -14.19 -22.63 25.72
N SER A 211 -13.21 -23.29 26.34
CA SER A 211 -12.76 -23.01 27.71
C SER A 211 -13.91 -22.85 28.72
N GLY A 212 -14.95 -23.70 28.59
CA GLY A 212 -16.14 -23.70 29.46
C GLY A 212 -17.27 -22.75 29.03
N ARG A 213 -17.06 -21.84 28.06
CA ARG A 213 -18.09 -20.96 27.50
C ARG A 213 -18.81 -21.67 26.34
N GLU A 214 -20.14 -21.70 26.39
CA GLU A 214 -20.97 -22.32 25.35
C GLU A 214 -21.47 -21.28 24.32
N PHE A 215 -21.27 -21.59 23.04
CA PHE A 215 -21.73 -20.81 21.90
C PHE A 215 -22.77 -21.62 21.13
N HIS A 216 -23.99 -21.09 21.04
CA HIS A 216 -25.08 -21.71 20.29
C HIS A 216 -25.08 -21.19 18.86
N VAL A 217 -24.97 -22.10 17.89
CA VAL A 217 -24.70 -21.76 16.50
C VAL A 217 -25.50 -22.65 15.54
N HIS A 218 -25.39 -22.36 14.24
CA HIS A 218 -26.12 -23.01 13.16
C HIS A 218 -25.15 -23.75 12.24
N LYS A 219 -25.29 -25.07 12.13
CA LYS A 219 -24.44 -25.91 11.26
C LYS A 219 -24.43 -25.42 9.82
N ALA A 220 -25.60 -25.07 9.28
CA ALA A 220 -25.75 -24.63 7.90
C ALA A 220 -24.95 -23.34 7.61
N ILE A 221 -24.97 -22.37 8.53
CA ILE A 221 -24.24 -21.11 8.37
C ILE A 221 -22.73 -21.36 8.46
N LEU A 222 -22.29 -22.14 9.46
CA LEU A 222 -20.88 -22.48 9.63
C LEU A 222 -20.33 -23.24 8.41
N ALA A 223 -21.03 -24.28 7.95
CA ALA A 223 -20.65 -25.07 6.78
C ALA A 223 -20.59 -24.23 5.50
N ALA A 224 -21.56 -23.32 5.29
CA ALA A 224 -21.56 -22.46 4.11
C ALA A 224 -20.40 -21.45 4.09
N ARG A 225 -19.81 -21.15 5.24
CA ARG A 225 -18.82 -20.07 5.41
C ARG A 225 -17.41 -20.57 5.70
N SER A 226 -17.26 -21.82 6.12
CA SER A 226 -15.98 -22.47 6.41
C SER A 226 -15.96 -23.89 5.86
N PRO A 227 -15.06 -24.20 4.91
CA PRO A 227 -14.84 -25.55 4.42
C PRO A 227 -14.50 -26.55 5.53
N VAL A 228 -13.82 -26.11 6.59
CA VAL A 228 -13.45 -26.95 7.73
C VAL A 228 -14.68 -27.36 8.52
N PHE A 229 -15.60 -26.43 8.81
CA PHE A 229 -16.87 -26.78 9.43
C PHE A 229 -17.76 -27.61 8.50
N ALA A 230 -17.75 -27.36 7.18
CA ALA A 230 -18.48 -28.18 6.23
C ALA A 230 -18.03 -29.65 6.29
N ALA A 231 -16.72 -29.90 6.20
CA ALA A 231 -16.14 -31.24 6.30
C ALA A 231 -16.44 -31.89 7.67
N MET A 232 -16.38 -31.13 8.76
CA MET A 232 -16.70 -31.60 10.11
C MET A 232 -18.14 -32.12 10.23
N PHE A 233 -19.10 -31.49 9.53
CA PHE A 233 -20.52 -31.86 9.63
C PHE A 233 -20.99 -32.85 8.55
N GLU A 234 -20.27 -32.94 7.42
CA GLU A 234 -20.62 -33.83 6.33
C GLU A 234 -20.28 -35.30 6.68
N HIS A 235 -19.13 -35.53 7.31
CA HIS A 235 -18.68 -36.86 7.72
C HIS A 235 -19.33 -37.33 9.05
N ASP A 236 -19.56 -38.64 9.20
CA ASP A 236 -20.17 -39.25 10.39
C ASP A 236 -19.22 -39.31 11.61
N MET A 237 -18.67 -38.17 12.00
CA MET A 237 -17.85 -38.01 13.20
C MET A 237 -18.73 -37.87 14.46
N GLU A 238 -18.15 -37.98 15.66
CA GLU A 238 -18.89 -37.92 16.93
C GLU A 238 -19.61 -36.56 17.12
N GLU A 239 -19.03 -35.50 16.59
CA GLU A 239 -19.55 -34.14 16.58
C GLU A 239 -20.91 -34.04 15.86
N LYS A 240 -21.06 -34.80 14.77
CA LYS A 240 -22.32 -34.88 14.02
C LYS A 240 -23.41 -35.59 14.82
N LYS A 241 -23.04 -36.58 15.65
CA LYS A 241 -23.98 -37.38 16.47
C LYS A 241 -24.41 -36.65 17.74
N GLN A 242 -23.52 -35.86 18.36
CA GLN A 242 -23.78 -35.21 19.64
C GLN A 242 -24.26 -33.75 19.51
N ASN A 243 -24.19 -33.15 18.32
CA ASN A 243 -24.45 -31.72 18.09
C ASN A 243 -23.67 -30.80 19.03
N LYS A 244 -22.47 -31.26 19.43
CA LYS A 244 -21.57 -30.58 20.35
C LYS A 244 -20.14 -30.70 19.84
N VAL A 245 -19.40 -29.59 19.92
CA VAL A 245 -17.99 -29.53 19.53
C VAL A 245 -17.23 -28.86 20.67
N ASP A 246 -16.21 -29.54 21.19
CA ASP A 246 -15.33 -28.99 22.23
C ASP A 246 -14.04 -28.49 21.57
N ILE A 247 -13.74 -27.19 21.73
CA ILE A 247 -12.51 -26.55 21.26
C ILE A 247 -11.71 -26.13 22.49
N ILE A 248 -10.55 -26.74 22.67
CA ILE A 248 -9.68 -26.54 23.85
C ILE A 248 -8.58 -25.50 23.63
N ASP A 249 -8.24 -25.21 22.37
CA ASP A 249 -7.07 -24.44 21.96
C ASP A 249 -7.44 -23.06 21.39
N MET A 250 -8.48 -22.43 21.94
CA MET A 250 -8.92 -21.11 21.50
C MET A 250 -9.39 -20.25 22.69
N ASP A 251 -9.09 -18.96 22.63
CA ASP A 251 -9.67 -17.99 23.56
C ASP A 251 -11.16 -17.75 23.21
N PRO A 252 -12.08 -17.75 24.19
CA PRO A 252 -13.49 -17.50 23.93
C PRO A 252 -13.80 -16.17 23.22
N ASP A 253 -13.00 -15.12 23.42
CA ASP A 253 -13.19 -13.83 22.75
C ASP A 253 -12.80 -13.89 21.27
N VAL A 254 -11.78 -14.68 20.93
CA VAL A 254 -11.38 -14.96 19.55
C VAL A 254 -12.46 -15.78 18.84
N MET A 255 -13.03 -16.78 19.53
CA MET A 255 -14.17 -17.55 19.02
C MET A 255 -15.36 -16.63 18.73
N GLU A 256 -15.68 -15.70 19.63
CA GLU A 256 -16.79 -14.77 19.48
C GLU A 256 -16.63 -13.90 18.23
N GLU A 257 -15.43 -13.36 17.98
CA GLU A 257 -15.16 -12.54 16.79
C GLU A 257 -15.13 -13.38 15.50
N MET A 258 -14.60 -14.60 15.55
CA MET A 258 -14.67 -15.52 14.41
C MET A 258 -16.13 -15.82 14.04
N LEU A 259 -16.99 -16.10 15.03
CA LEU A 259 -18.42 -16.31 14.80
C LEU A 259 -19.09 -15.05 14.27
N ARG A 260 -18.80 -13.88 14.84
CA ARG A 260 -19.32 -12.60 14.33
C ARG A 260 -18.97 -12.42 12.85
N PHE A 261 -17.74 -12.72 12.46
CA PHE A 261 -17.32 -12.67 11.07
C PHE A 261 -18.07 -13.68 10.18
N ILE A 262 -18.24 -14.92 10.64
CA ILE A 262 -18.95 -15.95 9.87
C ILE A 262 -20.39 -15.50 9.56
N TYR A 263 -21.09 -14.92 10.54
CA TYR A 263 -22.49 -14.51 10.41
C TYR A 263 -22.69 -13.18 9.68
N THR A 264 -21.77 -12.23 9.85
CA THR A 264 -21.98 -10.84 9.40
C THR A 264 -20.99 -10.36 8.35
N GLY A 265 -19.88 -11.07 8.15
CA GLY A 265 -18.75 -10.64 7.31
C GLY A 265 -17.92 -9.49 7.91
N LYS A 266 -18.18 -9.11 9.17
CA LYS A 266 -17.52 -8.00 9.88
C LYS A 266 -16.73 -8.53 11.09
N CYS A 267 -15.65 -7.86 11.45
CA CYS A 267 -14.87 -8.11 12.65
C CYS A 267 -14.61 -6.76 13.33
N VAL A 268 -14.94 -6.65 14.62
CA VAL A 268 -14.89 -5.38 15.37
C VAL A 268 -13.57 -5.25 16.11
N LYS A 269 -13.03 -6.36 16.63
CA LYS A 269 -11.80 -6.37 17.43
C LYS A 269 -10.54 -6.73 16.62
N LEU A 270 -10.56 -6.51 15.30
CA LEU A 270 -9.45 -6.87 14.42
C LEU A 270 -8.12 -6.24 14.87
N GLU A 271 -8.15 -4.95 15.22
CA GLU A 271 -6.98 -4.19 15.68
C GLU A 271 -6.45 -4.67 17.05
N SER A 272 -7.30 -5.28 17.87
CA SER A 272 -6.96 -5.68 19.23
C SER A 272 -6.29 -7.05 19.32
N MET A 273 -6.59 -7.97 18.40
CA MET A 273 -6.11 -9.37 18.42
C MET A 273 -5.81 -9.93 17.03
N PRO A 274 -5.05 -9.21 16.18
CA PRO A 274 -4.85 -9.60 14.78
C PRO A 274 -4.07 -10.92 14.63
N ASN A 275 -3.15 -11.23 15.56
CA ASN A 275 -2.36 -12.47 15.54
C ASN A 275 -3.25 -13.70 15.79
N ASP A 276 -4.10 -13.65 16.82
CA ASP A 276 -4.98 -14.76 17.19
C ASP A 276 -6.08 -14.96 16.14
N LEU A 277 -6.61 -13.86 15.59
CA LEU A 277 -7.57 -13.90 14.49
C LEU A 277 -6.96 -14.47 13.21
N LEU A 278 -5.69 -14.16 12.89
CA LEU A 278 -5.00 -14.77 11.76
C LEU A 278 -4.89 -16.28 11.93
N ALA A 279 -4.54 -16.74 13.14
CA ALA A 279 -4.39 -18.16 13.44
C ALA A 279 -5.70 -18.94 13.23
N VAL A 280 -6.82 -18.41 13.74
CA VAL A 280 -8.13 -19.07 13.57
C VAL A 280 -8.66 -18.94 12.14
N ALA A 281 -8.35 -17.83 11.45
CA ALA A 281 -8.75 -17.66 10.06
C ALA A 281 -8.08 -18.69 9.14
N ASP A 282 -6.80 -18.97 9.36
CA ASP A 282 -6.10 -20.04 8.65
C ASP A 282 -6.66 -21.43 9.04
N LYS A 283 -6.79 -21.71 10.35
CA LYS A 283 -7.29 -22.99 10.87
C LYS A 283 -8.68 -23.36 10.35
N TYR A 284 -9.57 -22.39 10.17
CA TYR A 284 -10.95 -22.60 9.69
C TYR A 284 -11.16 -22.19 8.22
N SER A 285 -10.08 -21.92 7.48
CA SER A 285 -10.08 -21.54 6.06
C SER A 285 -11.02 -20.35 5.74
N LEU A 286 -10.95 -19.31 6.56
CA LEU A 286 -11.68 -18.06 6.40
C LEU A 286 -10.84 -17.03 5.65
N GLU A 287 -10.61 -17.26 4.35
CA GLU A 287 -9.66 -16.49 3.52
C GLU A 287 -9.83 -14.96 3.59
N ARG A 288 -11.07 -14.47 3.59
CA ARG A 288 -11.30 -13.02 3.69
C ARG A 288 -10.93 -12.45 5.07
N LEU A 289 -11.17 -13.20 6.15
CA LEU A 289 -10.74 -12.79 7.49
C LEU A 289 -9.22 -12.83 7.59
N LYS A 290 -8.59 -13.86 7.02
CA LYS A 290 -7.13 -14.00 6.94
C LYS A 290 -6.51 -12.78 6.25
N ALA A 291 -6.99 -12.41 5.07
CA ALA A 291 -6.54 -11.21 4.36
C ALA A 291 -6.76 -9.90 5.14
N MET A 292 -7.86 -9.77 5.89
CA MET A 292 -8.08 -8.60 6.76
C MET A 292 -7.04 -8.56 7.90
N CYS A 293 -6.69 -9.70 8.49
CA CYS A 293 -5.64 -9.76 9.51
C CYS A 293 -4.26 -9.45 8.92
N GLU A 294 -3.97 -9.94 7.70
CA GLU A 294 -2.74 -9.64 6.98
C GLU A 294 -2.57 -8.14 6.73
N GLU A 295 -3.65 -7.46 6.30
CA GLU A 295 -3.64 -6.01 6.09
C GLU A 295 -3.36 -5.24 7.40
N GLU A 296 -3.98 -5.66 8.51
CA GLU A 296 -3.82 -5.00 9.80
C GLU A 296 -2.42 -5.21 10.38
N LEU A 297 -1.87 -6.42 10.27
CA LEU A 297 -0.49 -6.70 10.68
C LEU A 297 0.51 -5.95 9.84
N TYR A 298 0.28 -5.83 8.53
CA TYR A 298 1.12 -5.07 7.62
C TYR A 298 1.21 -3.58 8.00
N LYS A 299 0.07 -2.95 8.34
CA LYS A 299 0.02 -1.53 8.75
C LYS A 299 0.86 -1.23 9.99
N ASN A 300 1.04 -2.22 10.86
CA ASN A 300 1.72 -2.09 12.14
C ASN A 300 3.14 -2.70 12.14
N ILE A 301 3.72 -3.02 10.97
CA ILE A 301 5.10 -3.52 10.87
C ILE A 301 6.09 -2.44 11.35
N THR A 302 7.01 -2.85 12.21
CA THR A 302 8.15 -2.05 12.66
C THR A 302 9.46 -2.84 12.48
N VAL A 303 10.60 -2.16 12.58
CA VAL A 303 11.93 -2.80 12.53
C VAL A 303 12.05 -3.89 13.60
N ASP A 304 11.52 -3.66 14.79
CA ASP A 304 11.61 -4.60 15.91
C ASP A 304 10.62 -5.77 15.79
N SER A 305 9.45 -5.55 15.15
CA SER A 305 8.40 -6.57 15.05
C SER A 305 8.48 -7.43 13.79
N VAL A 306 9.13 -6.97 12.70
CA VAL A 306 9.04 -7.61 11.38
C VAL A 306 9.51 -9.06 11.36
N ALA A 307 10.52 -9.44 12.15
CA ALA A 307 10.99 -10.82 12.23
C ALA A 307 9.92 -11.75 12.81
N ASN A 308 9.22 -11.32 13.87
CA ASN A 308 8.12 -12.08 14.46
C ASN A 308 6.92 -12.15 13.52
N ILE A 309 6.63 -11.07 12.80
CA ILE A 309 5.55 -11.02 11.80
C ILE A 309 5.85 -11.98 10.63
N LEU A 310 7.09 -12.03 10.15
CA LEU A 310 7.48 -12.97 9.10
C LEU A 310 7.31 -14.43 9.54
N VAL A 311 7.72 -14.74 10.78
CA VAL A 311 7.50 -16.04 11.39
C VAL A 311 6.01 -16.40 11.45
N LEU A 312 5.19 -15.45 11.91
CA LEU A 312 3.75 -15.65 12.05
C LEU A 312 3.10 -15.88 10.68
N ALA A 313 3.52 -15.10 9.67
CA ALA A 313 2.99 -15.20 8.32
C ALA A 313 3.36 -16.54 7.67
N ASP A 314 4.59 -17.02 7.85
CA ASP A 314 5.01 -18.35 7.40
C ASP A 314 4.23 -19.46 8.08
N PHE A 315 4.01 -19.35 9.40
CA PHE A 315 3.33 -20.37 10.18
C PHE A 315 1.83 -20.51 9.84
N HIS A 316 1.17 -19.40 9.50
CA HIS A 316 -0.25 -19.37 9.14
C HIS A 316 -0.50 -19.25 7.63
N ASN A 317 0.48 -19.61 6.80
CA ASN A 317 0.37 -19.57 5.34
C ASN A 317 -0.17 -18.23 4.80
N ALA A 318 0.23 -17.12 5.42
CA ALA A 318 -0.24 -15.77 5.11
C ALA A 318 0.67 -15.14 4.06
N ASP A 319 0.49 -15.57 2.81
CA ASP A 319 1.43 -15.30 1.71
C ASP A 319 1.59 -13.81 1.39
N GLN A 320 0.52 -13.01 1.51
CA GLN A 320 0.61 -11.58 1.25
C GLN A 320 1.44 -10.91 2.35
N LEU A 321 1.12 -11.16 3.62
CA LEU A 321 1.87 -10.61 4.75
C LEU A 321 3.33 -11.07 4.73
N LYS A 322 3.60 -12.34 4.40
CA LYS A 322 4.94 -12.89 4.27
C LYS A 322 5.76 -12.14 3.23
N SER A 323 5.18 -11.93 2.05
CA SER A 323 5.82 -11.20 0.95
C SER A 323 6.15 -9.76 1.35
N HIS A 324 5.20 -9.05 1.96
CA HIS A 324 5.41 -7.66 2.40
C HIS A 324 6.42 -7.55 3.56
N ALA A 325 6.44 -8.52 4.48
CA ALA A 325 7.42 -8.56 5.55
C ALA A 325 8.84 -8.76 5.00
N ILE A 326 9.02 -9.64 4.00
CA ILE A 326 10.31 -9.82 3.31
C ILE A 326 10.76 -8.53 2.63
N ASP A 327 9.87 -7.83 1.91
CA ASP A 327 10.19 -6.56 1.27
C ASP A 327 10.62 -5.50 2.31
N PHE A 328 9.92 -5.42 3.44
CA PHE A 328 10.28 -4.52 4.54
C PHE A 328 11.66 -4.85 5.13
N ILE A 329 11.97 -6.14 5.32
CA ILE A 329 13.27 -6.61 5.79
C ILE A 329 14.37 -6.18 4.81
N ILE A 330 14.16 -6.35 3.50
CA ILE A 330 15.13 -5.96 2.47
C ILE A 330 15.38 -4.44 2.51
N MET A 331 14.32 -3.64 2.61
CA MET A 331 14.42 -2.17 2.67
C MET A 331 15.15 -1.65 3.92
N HIS A 332 15.07 -2.38 5.03
CA HIS A 332 15.63 -1.98 6.32
C HIS A 332 16.71 -2.94 6.86
N ALA A 333 17.34 -3.74 5.98
CA ALA A 333 18.20 -4.86 6.35
C ALA A 333 19.27 -4.50 7.38
N GLY A 334 19.95 -3.37 7.19
CA GLY A 334 21.01 -2.91 8.10
C GLY A 334 20.55 -2.68 9.54
N LYS A 335 19.27 -2.34 9.77
CA LYS A 335 18.71 -2.20 11.11
C LYS A 335 18.10 -3.51 11.61
N VAL A 336 17.38 -4.22 10.73
CA VAL A 336 16.66 -5.45 11.10
C VAL A 336 17.62 -6.54 11.56
N ILE A 337 18.78 -6.69 10.90
CA ILE A 337 19.76 -7.73 11.24
C ILE A 337 20.30 -7.59 12.68
N GLU A 338 20.31 -6.37 13.20
CA GLU A 338 20.78 -6.11 14.56
C GLU A 338 19.75 -6.45 15.64
N THR A 339 18.47 -6.56 15.28
CA THR A 339 17.39 -6.82 16.24
C THR A 339 17.51 -8.21 16.88
N PRO A 340 17.14 -8.35 18.16
CA PRO A 340 17.07 -9.66 18.81
C PRO A 340 16.12 -10.63 18.09
N GLY A 341 14.98 -10.12 17.62
CA GLY A 341 13.97 -10.90 16.90
C GLY A 341 14.52 -11.55 15.63
N TRP A 342 15.31 -10.80 14.84
CA TRP A 342 15.98 -11.36 13.66
C TRP A 342 16.99 -12.45 14.03
N LYS A 343 17.83 -12.21 15.04
CA LYS A 343 18.87 -13.17 15.48
C LYS A 343 18.24 -14.48 15.95
N ILE A 344 17.13 -14.42 16.69
CA ILE A 344 16.35 -15.59 17.13
C ILE A 344 15.74 -16.31 15.92
N MET A 345 15.08 -15.56 15.02
CA MET A 345 14.47 -16.14 13.83
C MET A 345 15.50 -16.83 12.93
N ALA A 346 16.68 -16.23 12.72
CA ALA A 346 17.73 -16.78 11.88
C ALA A 346 18.25 -18.13 12.41
N GLN A 347 18.28 -18.31 13.74
CA GLN A 347 18.67 -19.57 14.36
C GLN A 347 17.54 -20.60 14.31
N ALA A 348 16.30 -20.19 14.63
CA ALA A 348 15.16 -21.10 14.74
C ALA A 348 14.56 -21.51 13.39
N ARG A 349 14.63 -20.63 12.38
CA ARG A 349 13.97 -20.77 11.07
C ARG A 349 14.88 -20.26 9.93
N PRO A 350 15.98 -20.94 9.63
CA PRO A 350 16.95 -20.50 8.62
C PRO A 350 16.38 -20.44 7.19
N HIS A 351 15.28 -21.16 6.90
CA HIS A 351 14.63 -21.09 5.59
C HIS A 351 14.07 -19.70 5.28
N LEU A 352 13.60 -18.96 6.29
CA LEU A 352 13.10 -17.59 6.14
C LEU A 352 14.22 -16.61 5.75
N VAL A 353 15.43 -16.83 6.29
CA VAL A 353 16.62 -16.07 5.89
C VAL A 353 16.98 -16.36 4.45
N ALA A 354 16.97 -17.65 4.05
CA ALA A 354 17.23 -18.04 2.67
C ALA A 354 16.20 -17.45 1.69
N GLU A 355 14.93 -17.37 2.09
CA GLU A 355 13.86 -16.79 1.29
C GLU A 355 14.03 -15.27 1.12
N ALA A 356 14.31 -14.55 2.21
CA ALA A 356 14.63 -13.12 2.13
C ALA A 356 15.88 -12.85 1.26
N TYR A 357 16.91 -13.69 1.36
CA TYR A 357 18.10 -13.58 0.52
C TYR A 357 17.80 -13.86 -0.97
N ARG A 358 16.96 -14.86 -1.27
CA ARG A 358 16.51 -15.13 -2.65
C ARG A 358 15.72 -13.96 -3.21
N ALA A 359 14.82 -13.38 -2.43
CA ALA A 359 14.05 -12.20 -2.84
C ALA A 359 14.96 -10.99 -3.10
N LEU A 360 16.00 -10.79 -2.27
CA LEU A 360 17.02 -9.77 -2.53
C LEU A 360 17.77 -10.05 -3.85
N ALA A 361 18.18 -11.29 -4.08
CA ALA A 361 18.90 -11.67 -5.30
C ALA A 361 18.06 -11.47 -6.56
N THR A 362 16.76 -11.81 -6.53
CA THR A 362 15.86 -11.61 -7.68
C THR A 362 15.57 -10.15 -7.96
N GLN A 363 15.52 -9.29 -6.94
CA GLN A 363 15.43 -7.83 -7.13
C GLN A 363 16.73 -7.24 -7.74
N GLN A 364 17.88 -7.87 -7.49
CA GLN A 364 19.18 -7.42 -7.97
C GLN A 364 19.57 -7.92 -9.37
N VAL A 365 18.91 -8.93 -9.95
CA VAL A 365 19.23 -9.39 -11.31
C VAL A 365 18.88 -8.30 -12.32
N PRO A 366 19.85 -7.57 -12.91
CA PRO A 366 19.58 -6.80 -14.11
C PRO A 366 19.35 -7.83 -15.21
N PHE A 367 18.35 -7.62 -16.07
CA PHE A 367 18.27 -8.34 -17.35
C PHE A 367 19.65 -8.32 -18.00
N MET A 368 20.39 -9.44 -17.93
CA MET A 368 21.61 -9.60 -18.70
C MET A 368 21.18 -9.54 -20.15
N ASN A 369 21.52 -8.45 -20.82
CA ASN A 369 21.27 -8.27 -22.25
C ASN A 369 21.71 -9.53 -22.98
N ALA A 370 20.75 -10.21 -23.63
CA ALA A 370 21.09 -11.24 -24.60
C ALA A 370 22.04 -10.63 -25.65
N PRO A 371 23.10 -11.34 -26.08
CA PRO A 371 24.03 -10.81 -27.05
C PRO A 371 23.27 -10.53 -28.35
N ARG A 372 23.27 -9.25 -28.77
CA ARG A 372 22.79 -8.84 -30.10
C ARG A 372 23.54 -9.66 -31.14
N LYS A 373 22.84 -10.59 -31.79
CA LYS A 373 23.33 -11.21 -33.02
C LYS A 373 23.60 -10.08 -34.01
N ARG A 374 24.88 -9.90 -34.37
CA ARG A 374 25.26 -9.07 -35.52
C ARG A 374 24.62 -9.69 -36.76
N THR A 375 23.55 -9.07 -37.26
CA THR A 375 23.11 -9.31 -38.62
C THR A 375 24.14 -8.65 -39.53
N LYS A 376 24.87 -9.47 -40.29
CA LYS A 376 25.64 -8.99 -41.43
C LYS A 376 24.65 -8.47 -42.47
N VAL A 377 24.81 -7.21 -42.87
CA VAL A 377 24.47 -6.72 -44.21
C VAL A 377 25.68 -5.95 -44.68
#